data_AF-A0A962L6M6-F1
#
_entry.id   AF-A0A962L6M6-F1
#
_cell.length_a   1.000
_cell.length_b   1.000
_cell.length_c   1.000
_cell.angle_alpha   90.00
_cell.angle_beta   90.00
_cell.angle_gamma   90.00
#
_symmetry.space_group_name_H-M   'P 1'
#
loop_
_entity.id
_entity.type
_entity.pdbx_description
1 polymer ?
#
loop_
_entity_poly.entity_id
_entity_poly.type
_entity_poly.pdbx_seq_one_letter_code
_entity_poly.pdbx_strand_id
1 'polypeptide(L)'
;MWVDADACPVVIKDILFRAANRTGTQLTLVANHAIRVPPSPHISFVQVPKGFDIADHEIVRRCAAGDLVITGDIPLADEVITKGALALSPRGELFTRENIRA
;
A
#
# COMPACT_ATOMS: atom_id res chain seq x y z
N MET A 1 6.10 -5.12 0.91
CA MET A 1 5.51 -3.76 0.93
C MET A 1 4.25 -3.76 0.08
N TRP A 2 3.17 -3.22 0.63
CA TRP A 2 1.84 -3.15 -0.01
C TRP A 2 1.48 -1.70 -0.30
N VAL A 3 0.74 -1.45 -1.37
CA VAL A 3 0.28 -0.11 -1.74
C VAL A 3 -1.19 -0.21 -2.10
N ASP A 4 -2.04 0.54 -1.38
CA ASP A 4 -3.35 0.91 -1.88
C ASP A 4 -3.13 1.84 -3.08
N ALA A 5 -3.42 1.32 -4.28
CA ALA A 5 -3.15 2.02 -5.52
C ALA A 5 -4.39 2.70 -6.10
N ASP A 6 -5.57 2.56 -5.45
CA ASP A 6 -6.81 3.23 -5.83
C ASP A 6 -6.73 4.74 -5.51
N ALA A 7 -6.15 5.11 -4.36
CA ALA A 7 -5.98 6.51 -3.95
C ALA A 7 -4.54 7.05 -4.07
N CYS A 8 -3.55 6.22 -4.42
CA CYS A 8 -2.15 6.63 -4.45
C CYS A 8 -1.78 7.49 -5.68
N PRO A 9 -1.27 8.72 -5.50
CA PRO A 9 -0.87 9.59 -6.61
C PRO A 9 0.19 8.94 -7.51
N VAL A 10 0.13 9.20 -8.82
CA VAL A 10 1.05 8.64 -9.82
C VAL A 10 2.52 8.92 -9.45
N VAL A 11 2.83 10.14 -9.03
CA VAL A 11 4.19 10.54 -8.64
C VAL A 11 4.71 9.69 -7.48
N ILE A 12 3.86 9.32 -6.53
CA ILE A 12 4.24 8.46 -5.40
C ILE A 12 4.49 7.04 -5.87
N LYS A 13 3.65 6.48 -6.75
CA LYS A 13 3.89 5.18 -7.39
C LYS A 13 5.24 5.14 -8.11
N ASP A 14 5.59 6.18 -8.87
CA ASP A 14 6.88 6.27 -9.56
C ASP A 14 8.08 6.31 -8.61
N ILE A 15 7.96 7.00 -7.47
CA ILE A 15 8.97 7.01 -6.42
C ILE A 15 9.12 5.61 -5.83
N LEU A 16 8.01 4.93 -5.52
CA LEU A 16 8.00 3.58 -4.97
C LEU A 16 8.59 2.55 -5.94
N PHE A 17 8.31 2.65 -7.24
CA PHE A 17 8.92 1.80 -8.27
C PHE A 17 10.44 1.95 -8.30
N ARG A 18 10.95 3.20 -8.30
CA ARG A 18 12.39 3.46 -8.25
C ARG A 18 13.02 2.95 -6.96
N ALA A 19 12.35 3.14 -5.82
CA ALA A 19 12.82 2.65 -4.54
C ALA A 19 12.91 1.12 -4.51
N ALA A 20 11.82 0.42 -4.88
CA ALA A 20 11.75 -1.04 -4.93
C ALA A 20 12.85 -1.64 -5.81
N ASN A 21 13.07 -1.09 -7.00
CA ASN A 21 14.13 -1.55 -7.90
C ASN A 21 15.54 -1.30 -7.31
N ARG A 22 15.75 -0.16 -6.64
CA ARG A 22 17.05 0.18 -6.06
C ARG A 22 17.38 -0.66 -4.83
N THR A 23 16.38 -1.01 -4.01
CA THR A 23 16.58 -1.74 -2.75
C THR A 23 16.34 -3.24 -2.87
N GLY A 24 15.80 -3.71 -4.00
CA GLY A 24 15.34 -5.09 -4.18
C GLY A 24 14.09 -5.43 -3.34
N THR A 25 13.42 -4.43 -2.77
CA THR A 25 12.25 -4.63 -1.91
C THR A 25 11.04 -5.04 -2.74
N GLN A 26 10.36 -6.12 -2.33
CA GLN A 26 9.14 -6.57 -2.96
C GLN A 26 7.98 -5.58 -2.71
N LEU A 27 7.45 -5.05 -3.80
CA LEU A 27 6.39 -4.07 -3.87
C LEU A 27 5.18 -4.68 -4.59
N THR A 28 4.04 -4.71 -3.90
CA THR A 28 2.77 -5.19 -4.46
C THR A 28 1.74 -4.06 -4.43
N LEU A 29 1.21 -3.72 -5.60
CA LEU A 29 0.15 -2.72 -5.75
C LEU A 29 -1.20 -3.44 -5.81
N VAL A 30 -2.20 -2.91 -5.11
CA VAL A 30 -3.56 -3.45 -5.09
C VAL A 30 -4.52 -2.34 -5.52
N ALA A 31 -5.37 -2.61 -6.52
CA ALA A 31 -6.38 -1.66 -7.00
C ALA A 31 -7.55 -2.38 -7.66
N ASN A 32 -8.71 -1.72 -7.66
CA ASN A 32 -9.94 -2.22 -8.30
C ASN A 32 -10.00 -1.97 -9.82
N HIS A 33 -8.95 -1.35 -10.38
CA HIS A 33 -8.82 -1.02 -11.79
C HIS A 33 -7.40 -1.31 -12.28
N ALA A 34 -7.22 -1.48 -13.59
CA ALA A 34 -5.93 -1.77 -14.16
C ALA A 34 -4.96 -0.59 -13.99
N ILE A 35 -3.76 -0.86 -13.48
CA ILE A 35 -2.69 0.12 -13.32
C ILE A 35 -1.47 -0.34 -14.12
N ARG A 36 -0.84 0.60 -14.82
CA ARG A 36 0.42 0.33 -15.51
C ARG A 36 1.55 0.25 -14.49
N VAL A 37 2.20 -0.91 -14.40
CA VAL A 37 3.43 -1.11 -13.63
C VAL A 37 4.62 -1.35 -14.57
N PRO A 38 5.82 -0.84 -14.27
CA PRO A 38 7.00 -1.12 -15.08
C PRO A 38 7.44 -2.58 -14.94
N PRO A 39 8.04 -3.19 -15.98
CA PRO A 39 8.62 -4.52 -15.87
C PRO A 39 9.71 -4.56 -14.79
N SER A 40 9.54 -5.40 -13.77
CA SER A 40 10.52 -5.60 -12.69
C SER A 40 10.24 -6.91 -11.93
N PRO A 41 11.27 -7.62 -11.47
CA PRO A 41 11.10 -8.78 -10.58
C PRO A 41 10.70 -8.39 -9.14
N HIS A 42 10.71 -7.09 -8.81
CA HIS A 42 10.39 -6.58 -7.48
C HIS A 42 9.02 -5.89 -7.42
N ILE A 43 8.34 -5.73 -8.56
CA ILE A 43 7.07 -4.98 -8.64
C ILE A 43 6.01 -5.92 -9.18
N SER A 44 4.96 -6.10 -8.40
CA SER A 44 3.80 -6.89 -8.77
C SER A 44 2.52 -6.09 -8.61
N PHE A 45 1.48 -6.49 -9.34
CA PHE A 45 0.18 -5.86 -9.31
C PHE A 45 -0.91 -6.91 -9.11
N VAL A 46 -1.81 -6.65 -8.18
CA VAL A 46 -3.00 -7.44 -7.91
C VAL A 46 -4.21 -6.59 -8.22
N GLN A 47 -4.88 -6.92 -9.33
CA GLN A 47 -6.17 -6.33 -9.63
C GLN A 47 -7.25 -7.06 -8.85
N VAL A 48 -8.02 -6.32 -8.06
CA VAL A 48 -9.18 -6.84 -7.33
C VAL A 48 -10.49 -6.50 -8.07
N PRO A 49 -11.60 -7.18 -7.78
CA PRO A 49 -12.91 -6.80 -8.30
C PRO A 49 -13.28 -5.36 -7.94
N LYS A 50 -14.16 -4.76 -8.74
CA LYS A 50 -14.78 -3.48 -8.40
C LYS A 50 -15.67 -3.63 -7.16
N GLY A 51 -15.59 -2.66 -6.28
CA GLY A 51 -16.39 -2.58 -5.06
C GLY A 51 -15.76 -1.63 -4.06
N PHE A 52 -16.54 -1.23 -3.07
CA PHE A 52 -16.05 -0.42 -1.96
C PHE A 52 -15.14 -1.28 -1.07
N ASP A 53 -14.02 -0.71 -0.63
CA ASP A 53 -13.02 -1.29 0.29
C ASP A 53 -12.43 -2.66 -0.12
N ILE A 54 -12.63 -3.11 -1.35
CA ILE A 54 -12.13 -4.44 -1.78
C ILE A 54 -10.60 -4.48 -1.79
N ALA A 55 -9.95 -3.39 -2.23
CA ALA A 55 -8.50 -3.29 -2.23
C ALA A 55 -7.96 -3.30 -0.79
N ASP A 56 -8.60 -2.54 0.10
CA ASP A 56 -8.22 -2.43 1.51
C ASP A 56 -8.34 -3.78 2.22
N HIS A 57 -9.47 -4.46 2.07
CA HIS A 57 -9.66 -5.80 2.62
C HIS A 57 -8.62 -6.80 2.10
N GLU A 58 -8.25 -6.73 0.82
CA GLU A 58 -7.24 -7.64 0.27
C GLU A 58 -5.84 -7.33 0.81
N ILE A 59 -5.50 -6.06 1.00
CA ILE A 59 -4.24 -5.65 1.67
C ILE A 59 -4.24 -6.15 3.12
N VAL A 60 -5.29 -5.87 3.90
CA VAL A 60 -5.40 -6.32 5.30
C VAL A 60 -5.32 -7.83 5.37
N ARG A 61 -5.96 -8.56 4.45
CA ARG A 61 -5.92 -10.02 4.42
C ARG A 61 -4.50 -10.56 4.19
N ARG A 62 -3.74 -9.97 3.27
CA ARG A 62 -2.41 -10.46 2.86
C ARG A 62 -1.25 -9.93 3.68
N CYS A 63 -1.39 -8.75 4.29
CA CYS A 63 -0.31 -8.16 5.07
C CYS A 63 -0.07 -8.96 6.36
N ALA A 64 1.20 -9.01 6.76
CA ALA A 64 1.65 -9.62 8.00
C ALA A 64 2.37 -8.59 8.89
N ALA A 65 2.54 -8.92 10.17
CA ALA A 65 3.30 -8.08 11.09
C ALA A 65 4.71 -7.78 10.54
N GLY A 66 5.13 -6.53 10.64
CA GLY A 66 6.40 -6.04 10.06
C GLY A 66 6.35 -5.64 8.59
N ASP A 67 5.24 -5.90 7.86
CA ASP A 67 5.06 -5.34 6.53
C ASP A 67 4.89 -3.82 6.58
N LEU A 68 5.23 -3.14 5.48
CA LEU A 68 4.92 -1.74 5.24
C LEU A 68 3.76 -1.63 4.25
N VAL A 69 2.73 -0.87 4.61
CA VAL A 69 1.58 -0.51 3.77
C VAL A 69 1.59 0.98 3.48
N ILE A 70 1.50 1.34 2.20
CA ILE A 70 1.32 2.72 1.75
C ILE A 70 -0.17 2.95 1.51
N THR A 71 -0.79 3.83 2.28
CA THR A 71 -2.21 4.18 2.12
C THR A 71 -2.47 5.60 2.63
N GLY A 72 -3.41 6.31 2.01
CA GLY A 72 -3.93 7.56 2.54
C GLY A 72 -5.19 7.39 3.40
N ASP A 73 -5.71 6.17 3.49
CA ASP A 73 -6.95 5.84 4.17
C ASP A 73 -6.70 5.51 5.65
N ILE A 74 -7.42 6.22 6.51
CA ILE A 74 -7.31 6.14 7.97
C ILE A 74 -7.84 4.78 8.48
N PRO A 75 -9.08 4.38 8.15
CA PRO A 75 -9.58 3.02 8.40
C PRO A 75 -8.59 1.90 8.05
N LEU A 76 -8.06 1.85 6.81
CA LEU A 76 -7.10 0.83 6.40
C LEU A 76 -5.82 0.89 7.26
N ALA A 77 -5.29 2.09 7.51
CA ALA A 77 -4.10 2.23 8.33
C ALA A 77 -4.30 1.72 9.78
N ASP A 78 -5.48 1.89 10.39
CA ASP A 78 -5.77 1.41 11.74
C ASP A 78 -5.81 -0.12 11.79
N GLU A 79 -6.41 -0.76 10.79
CA GLU A 79 -6.45 -2.21 10.67
C GLU A 79 -5.05 -2.81 10.47
N VAL A 80 -4.25 -2.21 9.59
CA VAL A 80 -2.87 -2.63 9.33
C VAL A 80 -2.00 -2.51 10.58
N ILE A 81 -2.08 -1.39 11.30
CA ILE A 81 -1.36 -1.18 12.56
C ILE A 81 -1.84 -2.18 13.62
N THR A 82 -3.14 -2.48 13.65
CA THR A 82 -3.71 -3.48 14.55
C THR A 82 -3.16 -4.88 14.27
N LYS A 83 -2.88 -5.23 13.01
CA LYS A 83 -2.18 -6.47 12.62
C LYS A 83 -0.66 -6.45 12.88
N GLY A 84 -0.11 -5.34 13.39
CA GLY A 84 1.32 -5.20 13.66
C GLY A 84 2.17 -4.85 12.44
N ALA A 85 1.54 -4.44 11.34
CA ALA A 85 2.23 -3.85 10.20
C ALA A 85 2.38 -2.33 10.38
N LEU A 86 3.21 -1.71 9.54
CA LEU A 86 3.42 -0.27 9.49
C LEU A 86 2.53 0.34 8.40
N ALA A 87 1.93 1.49 8.68
CA ALA A 87 1.19 2.26 7.69
C ALA A 87 1.88 3.61 7.46
N LEU A 88 2.08 3.98 6.20
CA LEU A 88 2.73 5.22 5.77
C LEU A 88 1.84 5.94 4.77
N SER A 89 1.60 7.23 5.02
CA SER A 89 0.85 8.07 4.10
C SER A 89 1.62 8.26 2.79
N PRO A 90 0.96 8.55 1.65
CA PRO A 90 1.64 8.93 0.41
C PRO A 90 2.51 10.19 0.56
N ARG A 91 2.37 10.93 1.67
CA ARG A 91 3.19 12.10 2.01
C ARG A 91 4.45 11.75 2.82
N GLY A 92 4.63 10.48 3.19
CA GLY A 92 5.77 10.02 3.97
C GLY A 92 5.59 10.16 5.48
N GLU A 93 4.36 10.36 5.96
CA GLU A 93 4.04 10.43 7.38
C GLU A 93 3.68 9.03 7.89
N LEU A 94 4.35 8.55 8.93
CA LEU A 94 4.00 7.29 9.55
C LEU A 94 2.72 7.46 10.37
N PHE A 95 1.74 6.60 10.11
CA PHE A 95 0.61 6.47 11.00
C PHE A 95 1.03 5.72 12.26
N THR A 96 0.59 6.23 13.40
CA THR A 96 0.75 5.64 14.72
C THR A 96 -0.61 5.62 15.40
N ARG A 97 -0.75 4.81 16.45
CA ARG A 97 -1.99 4.77 17.25
C ARG A 97 -2.37 6.14 17.84
N GLU A 98 -1.40 7.04 17.95
CA GLU A 98 -1.56 8.37 18.54
C GLU A 98 -2.05 9.41 17.52
N ASN A 99 -1.69 9.28 16.23
CA ASN A 99 -2.03 10.26 15.19
C ASN A 99 -3.18 9.83 14.27
N ILE A 100 -3.53 8.55 14.24
CA ILE A 100 -4.52 8.02 13.30
C ILE A 100 -5.97 8.38 13.66
N ARG A 101 -6.22 8.88 14.87
CA ARG A 101 -7.56 9.26 15.37
C ARG A 101 -7.70 10.77 15.65
N ALA A 102 -6.72 11.56 15.22
CA ALA A 102 -6.67 13.01 15.45
C ALA A 102 -7.55 13.80 14.46
#